data_AF-A0A523ZBN5-F1
#
_entry.id   AF-A0A523ZBN5-F1
#
_cell.length_a   1.000
_cell.length_b   1.000
_cell.length_c   1.000
_cell.angle_alpha   90.00
_cell.angle_beta   90.00
_cell.angle_gamma   90.00
#
_symmetry.space_group_name_H-M   'P 1'
#
loop_
_entity.id
_entity.type
_entity.pdbx_description
1 polymer ?
#
loop_
_entity_poly.entity_id
_entity_poly.type
_entity_poly.pdbx_seq_one_letter_code
_entity_poly.pdbx_strand_id
1 'polypeptide(L)'
;MQLQNRIAHISVFTAATVSLFVIESLIPRPVPGIRFGLANIFILLVLLNYGYKEALLVGILKSVIGSIVIGRLFTPSFLLSISGTIVSVTIMGIAVRYGRGLSLMGISILGAESHTITQVLIISVLFLGKASLSFLLPPFVLLSLVTGSITGISAYWLYTKLERKVEVA
;
A
#
# COMPACT_ATOMS: atom_id res chain seq x y z
N MET A 1 24.73 -5.57 -16.30
CA MET A 1 24.63 -6.18 -14.96
C MET A 1 23.81 -5.37 -13.95
N GLN A 2 24.10 -4.08 -13.68
CA GLN A 2 23.35 -3.30 -12.67
C GLN A 2 21.82 -3.19 -12.95
N LEU A 3 21.41 -3.02 -14.21
CA LEU A 3 19.99 -2.97 -14.59
C LEU A 3 19.27 -4.31 -14.41
N GLN A 4 19.94 -5.43 -14.69
CA GLN A 4 19.38 -6.78 -14.52
C GLN A 4 19.11 -7.08 -13.04
N ASN A 5 20.04 -6.70 -12.15
CA ASN A 5 19.85 -6.84 -10.70
C ASN A 5 18.69 -5.98 -10.19
N ARG A 6 18.51 -4.77 -10.75
CA ARG A 6 17.39 -3.89 -10.41
C ARG A 6 16.04 -4.50 -10.78
N ILE A 7 15.90 -5.03 -11.99
CA ILE A 7 14.67 -5.67 -12.45
C ILE A 7 14.37 -6.92 -11.61
N ALA A 8 15.40 -7.71 -11.28
CA ALA A 8 15.25 -8.87 -10.41
C ALA A 8 14.69 -8.49 -9.03
N HIS A 9 15.26 -7.46 -8.38
CA HIS A 9 14.77 -6.99 -7.08
C HIS A 9 13.33 -6.48 -7.15
N ILE A 10 13.00 -5.63 -8.14
CA ILE A 10 11.63 -5.10 -8.32
C ILE A 10 10.65 -6.25 -8.55
N SER A 11 11.04 -7.28 -9.31
CA SER A 11 10.22 -8.47 -9.54
C SER A 11 9.95 -9.24 -8.24
N VAL A 12 10.98 -9.44 -7.41
CA VAL A 12 10.84 -10.09 -6.09
C VAL A 12 9.93 -9.27 -5.18
N PHE A 13 10.11 -7.96 -5.10
CA PHE A 13 9.24 -7.08 -4.32
C PHE A 13 7.80 -7.12 -4.84
N THR A 14 7.60 -7.13 -6.16
CA THR A 14 6.27 -7.25 -6.77
C THR A 14 5.62 -8.58 -6.38
N ALA A 15 6.34 -9.69 -6.50
CA ALA A 15 5.84 -11.01 -6.12
C ALA A 15 5.47 -11.07 -4.63
N ALA A 16 6.29 -10.50 -3.75
CA ALA A 16 6.01 -10.44 -2.32
C ALA A 16 4.77 -9.57 -2.01
N THR A 17 4.65 -8.42 -2.69
CA THR A 17 3.52 -7.50 -2.57
C THR A 17 2.22 -8.15 -3.02
N VAL A 18 2.22 -8.84 -4.16
CA VAL A 18 1.08 -9.61 -4.68
C VAL A 18 0.71 -10.74 -3.72
N SER A 19 1.69 -11.50 -3.25
CA SER A 19 1.47 -12.62 -2.33
C SER A 19 0.80 -12.16 -1.03
N LEU A 20 1.30 -11.08 -0.42
CA LEU A 20 0.68 -10.51 0.77
C LEU A 20 -0.73 -9.97 0.49
N PHE A 21 -0.94 -9.33 -0.67
CA PHE A 21 -2.27 -8.87 -1.06
C PHE A 21 -3.29 -10.01 -1.18
N VAL A 22 -2.87 -11.15 -1.73
CA VAL A 22 -3.70 -12.36 -1.83
C VAL A 22 -3.94 -12.96 -0.45
N ILE A 23 -2.90 -13.14 0.37
CA ILE A 23 -3.04 -13.66 1.74
C ILE A 23 -4.03 -12.79 2.55
N GLU A 24 -3.88 -11.47 2.48
CA GLU A 24 -4.76 -10.52 3.16
C GLU A 24 -6.22 -10.58 2.65
N SER A 25 -6.43 -11.05 1.41
CA SER A 25 -7.77 -11.30 0.87
C SER A 25 -8.45 -12.54 1.45
N LEU A 26 -7.67 -13.48 2.00
CA LEU A 26 -8.16 -14.72 2.61
C LEU A 26 -8.45 -14.56 4.11
N ILE A 27 -7.84 -13.58 4.78
CA ILE A 27 -8.07 -13.34 6.20
C ILE A 27 -9.52 -12.87 6.43
N PRO A 28 -10.32 -13.57 7.27
CA PRO A 28 -11.66 -13.13 7.65
C PRO A 28 -11.58 -11.77 8.31
N ARG A 29 -12.44 -10.84 7.89
CA ARG A 29 -12.33 -9.44 8.28
C ARG A 29 -13.45 -9.07 9.24
N PRO A 30 -13.15 -8.40 10.36
CA PRO A 30 -14.18 -7.94 11.29
C PRO A 30 -15.11 -6.92 10.63
N VAL A 31 -14.60 -6.14 9.65
CA VAL A 31 -15.38 -5.15 8.90
C VAL A 31 -15.16 -5.35 7.39
N PRO A 32 -16.24 -5.54 6.61
CA PRO A 32 -16.16 -5.59 5.15
C PRO A 32 -15.53 -4.30 4.58
N GLY A 33 -14.55 -4.45 3.69
CA GLY A 33 -13.88 -3.32 3.02
C GLY A 33 -12.59 -2.84 3.69
N ILE A 34 -12.32 -3.19 4.94
CA ILE A 34 -11.06 -2.83 5.61
C ILE A 34 -9.94 -3.77 5.15
N ARG A 35 -8.76 -3.21 4.95
CA ARG A 35 -7.53 -3.92 4.60
C ARG A 35 -6.47 -3.60 5.66
N PHE A 36 -5.71 -4.61 6.07
CA PHE A 36 -4.59 -4.47 7.01
C PHE A 36 -3.41 -3.69 6.39
N GLY A 37 -3.34 -3.62 5.06
CA GLY A 37 -2.29 -2.85 4.38
C GLY A 37 -0.94 -3.56 4.35
N LEU A 38 -0.89 -4.87 4.56
CA LEU A 38 0.36 -5.64 4.60
C LEU A 38 1.13 -5.55 3.28
N ALA A 39 0.39 -5.55 2.16
CA ALA A 39 0.98 -5.35 0.84
C ALA A 39 1.72 -3.99 0.73
N ASN A 40 1.30 -2.96 1.46
CA ASN A 40 1.92 -1.63 1.38
C ASN A 40 3.31 -1.57 2.03
N ILE A 41 3.69 -2.55 2.85
CA ILE A 41 5.04 -2.65 3.43
C ILE A 41 6.09 -2.67 2.32
N PHE A 42 5.94 -3.57 1.34
CA PHE A 42 6.90 -3.72 0.25
C PHE A 42 6.83 -2.56 -0.76
N ILE A 43 5.65 -1.96 -0.96
CA ILE A 43 5.53 -0.74 -1.77
C ILE A 43 6.32 0.40 -1.14
N LEU A 44 6.22 0.57 0.18
CA LEU A 44 7.00 1.57 0.92
C LEU A 44 8.50 1.28 0.86
N LEU A 45 8.92 0.02 1.02
CA LEU A 45 10.33 -0.35 0.84
C LEU A 45 10.84 -0.05 -0.57
N VAL A 46 10.05 -0.33 -1.60
CA VAL A 46 10.41 0.01 -2.99
C VAL A 46 10.49 1.52 -3.18
N LEU A 47 9.58 2.29 -2.58
CA LEU A 47 9.59 3.75 -2.63
C LEU A 47 10.89 4.33 -2.08
N LEU A 48 11.37 3.81 -0.95
CA LEU A 48 12.61 4.27 -0.31
C LEU A 48 13.86 3.85 -1.11
N ASN A 49 13.90 2.61 -1.60
CA ASN A 49 15.11 2.04 -2.20
C ASN A 49 15.24 2.34 -3.70
N TYR A 50 14.14 2.42 -4.43
CA TYR A 50 14.13 2.52 -5.90
C TYR A 50 13.45 3.78 -6.43
N GLY A 51 12.59 4.41 -5.62
CA GLY A 51 11.93 5.67 -5.94
C GLY A 51 10.45 5.53 -6.30
N TYR A 52 9.83 6.69 -6.57
CA TYR A 52 8.39 6.82 -6.79
C TYR A 52 7.88 6.02 -7.99
N LYS A 53 8.60 6.02 -9.12
CA LYS A 53 8.14 5.38 -10.36
C LYS A 53 7.99 3.87 -10.17
N GLU A 54 8.95 3.26 -9.49
CA GLU A 54 9.02 1.84 -9.21
C GLU A 54 7.98 1.44 -8.17
N ALA A 55 7.80 2.24 -7.11
CA ALA A 55 6.75 1.99 -6.12
C ALA A 55 5.36 2.05 -6.76
N LEU A 56 5.13 3.00 -7.67
CA LEU A 56 3.86 3.12 -8.39
C LEU A 56 3.63 1.91 -9.30
N LEU A 57 4.66 1.50 -10.05
CA LEU A 57 4.60 0.30 -10.88
C LEU A 57 4.26 -0.94 -10.04
N VAL A 58 4.98 -1.17 -8.94
CA VAL A 58 4.74 -2.30 -8.03
C VAL A 58 3.32 -2.26 -7.46
N GLY A 59 2.84 -1.08 -7.05
CA GLY A 59 1.48 -0.90 -6.52
C GLY A 59 0.37 -1.18 -7.55
N ILE A 60 0.57 -0.75 -8.80
CA ILE A 60 -0.35 -1.04 -9.91
C ILE A 60 -0.34 -2.54 -10.21
N LEU A 61 0.85 -3.13 -10.37
CA LEU A 61 1.01 -4.56 -10.63
C LEU A 61 0.37 -5.40 -9.53
N LYS A 62 0.56 -5.04 -8.25
CA LYS A 62 -0.14 -5.67 -7.14
C LYS A 62 -1.64 -5.66 -7.33
N SER A 63 -2.23 -4.51 -7.68
CA SER A 63 -3.68 -4.40 -7.83
C SER A 63 -4.19 -5.19 -9.02
N VAL A 64 -3.48 -5.18 -10.15
CA VAL A 64 -3.87 -5.92 -11.37
C VAL A 64 -3.68 -7.42 -11.17
N ILE A 65 -2.47 -7.87 -10.86
CA ILE A 65 -2.14 -9.30 -10.71
C ILE A 65 -2.90 -9.89 -9.53
N GLY A 66 -2.93 -9.20 -8.39
CA GLY A 66 -3.67 -9.67 -7.21
C GLY A 66 -5.16 -9.84 -7.49
N SER A 67 -5.80 -8.89 -8.20
CA SER A 67 -7.20 -9.04 -8.60
C SER A 67 -7.44 -10.13 -9.63
N ILE A 68 -6.48 -10.40 -10.53
CA ILE A 68 -6.55 -11.54 -11.45
C ILE A 68 -6.53 -12.84 -10.66
N VAL A 69 -5.57 -13.01 -9.73
CA VAL A 69 -5.41 -14.23 -8.93
C VAL A 69 -6.65 -14.51 -8.07
N ILE A 70 -7.27 -13.48 -7.50
CA ILE A 70 -8.49 -13.62 -6.68
C ILE A 70 -9.75 -13.78 -7.55
N GLY A 71 -9.67 -13.54 -8.88
CA GLY A 71 -10.82 -13.58 -9.78
C GLY A 71 -11.77 -12.38 -9.62
N ARG A 72 -11.25 -11.21 -9.22
CA ARG A 72 -12.01 -9.97 -8.97
C ARG A 72 -11.56 -8.81 -9.86
N LEU A 73 -10.96 -9.09 -11.01
CA LEU A 73 -10.60 -8.06 -11.98
C LEU A 73 -11.86 -7.34 -12.47
N PHE A 74 -11.77 -6.02 -12.72
CA PHE A 74 -12.89 -5.16 -13.15
C PHE A 74 -14.10 -5.10 -12.20
N THR A 75 -13.96 -5.57 -10.96
CA THR A 75 -14.97 -5.38 -9.92
C THR A 75 -14.79 -4.03 -9.21
N PRO A 76 -15.80 -3.54 -8.45
CA PRO A 76 -15.62 -2.38 -7.58
C PRO A 76 -14.41 -2.53 -6.64
N SER A 77 -14.14 -3.74 -6.14
CA SER A 77 -12.98 -4.02 -5.30
C SER A 77 -11.63 -3.78 -6.01
N PHE A 78 -11.56 -4.04 -7.32
CA PHE A 78 -10.37 -3.72 -8.12
C PHE A 78 -10.18 -2.21 -8.24
N LEU A 79 -11.25 -1.46 -8.59
CA LEU A 79 -11.21 0.00 -8.68
C LEU A 79 -10.77 0.64 -7.36
N LEU A 80 -11.35 0.20 -6.25
CA LEU A 80 -10.95 0.65 -4.92
C LEU A 80 -9.49 0.32 -4.60
N SER A 81 -8.98 -0.85 -5.02
CA SER A 81 -7.57 -1.21 -4.78
C SER A 81 -6.62 -0.33 -5.59
N ILE A 82 -6.85 -0.21 -6.90
CA ILE A 82 -5.92 0.48 -7.80
C ILE A 82 -5.91 1.98 -7.54
N SER A 83 -7.08 2.62 -7.38
CA SER A 83 -7.17 4.05 -7.10
C SER A 83 -6.59 4.40 -5.74
N GLY A 84 -6.92 3.63 -4.70
CA GLY A 84 -6.35 3.81 -3.36
C GLY A 84 -4.82 3.70 -3.38
N THR A 85 -4.28 2.70 -4.09
CA THR A 85 -2.83 2.51 -4.20
C THR A 85 -2.13 3.64 -4.97
N ILE A 86 -2.71 4.13 -6.08
CA ILE A 86 -2.13 5.26 -6.82
C ILE A 86 -2.05 6.51 -5.95
N VAL A 87 -3.14 6.87 -5.28
CA VAL A 87 -3.17 8.05 -4.41
C VAL A 87 -2.20 7.88 -3.23
N SER A 88 -2.21 6.71 -2.59
CA SER A 88 -1.33 6.38 -1.47
C SER A 88 0.15 6.54 -1.82
N VAL A 89 0.59 5.93 -2.94
CA VAL A 89 1.98 6.00 -3.38
C VAL A 89 2.35 7.43 -3.78
N THR A 90 1.42 8.19 -4.36
CA THR A 90 1.64 9.60 -4.69
C THR A 90 1.88 10.42 -3.44
N ILE A 91 1.01 10.29 -2.43
CA ILE A 91 1.15 11.00 -1.15
C ILE A 91 2.43 10.61 -0.43
N MET A 92 2.76 9.31 -0.36
CA MET A 92 4.01 8.86 0.24
C MET A 92 5.22 9.38 -0.53
N GLY A 93 5.19 9.40 -1.86
CA GLY A 93 6.28 9.93 -2.69
C GLY A 93 6.50 11.42 -2.49
N ILE A 94 5.43 12.20 -2.35
CA ILE A 94 5.49 13.62 -1.98
C ILE A 94 6.06 13.77 -0.57
N ALA A 95 5.61 12.96 0.39
CA ALA A 95 6.10 12.99 1.78
C ALA A 95 7.59 12.66 1.87
N VAL A 96 8.07 11.65 1.12
CA VAL A 96 9.51 11.33 1.05
C VAL A 96 10.31 12.47 0.44
N ARG A 97 9.80 13.13 -0.60
CA ARG A 97 10.53 14.18 -1.33
C ARG A 97 10.56 15.53 -0.59
N TYR A 98 9.47 15.90 0.08
CA TYR A 98 9.28 17.24 0.65
C TYR A 98 9.11 17.26 2.17
N GLY A 99 8.74 16.13 2.78
CA GLY A 99 8.50 16.00 4.22
C GLY A 99 9.79 15.84 5.01
N ARG A 100 10.59 16.90 5.08
CA ARG A 100 11.79 16.94 5.94
C ARG A 100 11.40 16.64 7.39
N GLY A 101 12.02 15.62 7.99
CA GLY A 101 11.79 15.22 9.38
C GLY A 101 10.63 14.25 9.60
N LEU A 102 9.93 13.80 8.55
CA LEU A 102 8.94 12.73 8.70
C LEU A 102 9.63 11.39 8.95
N SER A 103 9.17 10.68 9.99
CA SER A 103 9.61 9.32 10.24
C SER A 103 9.03 8.36 9.20
N LEU A 104 9.67 7.20 9.03
CA LEU A 104 9.16 6.15 8.15
C LEU A 104 7.74 5.70 8.53
N MET A 105 7.47 5.67 9.83
CA MET A 105 6.13 5.41 10.38
C MET A 105 5.13 6.48 9.94
N GLY A 106 5.50 7.77 10.01
CA GLY A 106 4.65 8.89 9.57
C GLY A 106 4.32 8.82 8.08
N ILE A 107 5.30 8.48 7.23
CA ILE A 107 5.09 8.29 5.78
C ILE A 107 4.11 7.13 5.53
N SER A 108 4.27 6.02 6.25
CA SER A 108 3.35 4.87 6.17
C SER A 108 1.93 5.23 6.60
N ILE A 109 1.77 5.99 7.69
CA ILE A 109 0.47 6.46 8.16
C ILE A 109 -0.19 7.35 7.09
N LEU A 110 0.52 8.32 6.54
CA LEU A 110 -0.01 9.17 5.45
C LEU A 110 -0.44 8.34 4.23
N GLY A 111 0.33 7.30 3.89
CA GLY A 111 -0.02 6.35 2.85
C GLY A 111 -1.30 5.57 3.17
N ALA A 112 -1.44 5.05 4.39
CA ALA A 112 -2.61 4.29 4.82
C ALA A 112 -3.88 5.16 4.88
N GLU A 113 -3.77 6.37 5.42
CA GLU A 113 -4.85 7.36 5.49
C GLU A 113 -5.33 7.73 4.09
N SER A 114 -4.42 8.15 3.21
CA SER A 114 -4.77 8.56 1.84
C SER A 114 -5.35 7.40 1.01
N HIS A 115 -4.83 6.18 1.18
CA HIS A 115 -5.41 4.97 0.58
C HIS A 115 -6.87 4.79 1.01
N THR A 116 -7.10 4.84 2.33
CA THR A 116 -8.40 4.56 2.95
C THR A 116 -9.43 5.63 2.62
N ILE A 117 -9.06 6.90 2.72
CA ILE A 117 -9.90 8.04 2.34
C ILE A 117 -10.31 7.92 0.86
N THR A 118 -9.38 7.57 -0.02
CA THR A 118 -9.67 7.36 -1.45
C THR A 118 -10.69 6.24 -1.66
N GLN A 119 -10.54 5.12 -0.94
CA GLN A 119 -11.49 4.01 -1.04
C GLN A 119 -12.88 4.38 -0.54
N VAL A 120 -12.98 5.02 0.62
CA VAL A 120 -14.26 5.48 1.18
C VAL A 120 -14.91 6.51 0.25
N LEU A 121 -14.14 7.45 -0.30
CA LEU A 121 -14.66 8.44 -1.24
C LEU A 121 -15.22 7.77 -2.50
N ILE A 122 -14.49 6.86 -3.13
CA ILE A 122 -14.93 6.20 -4.36
C ILE A 122 -16.17 5.33 -4.10
N ILE A 123 -16.20 4.54 -3.03
CA ILE A 123 -17.37 3.71 -2.73
C ILE A 123 -18.60 4.56 -2.41
N SER A 124 -18.43 5.66 -1.66
CA SER A 124 -19.52 6.58 -1.35
C SER A 124 -20.04 7.32 -2.58
N VAL A 125 -19.17 7.79 -3.47
CA VAL A 125 -19.60 8.57 -4.65
C VAL A 125 -20.25 7.68 -5.71
N LEU A 126 -19.69 6.48 -5.95
CA LEU A 126 -20.11 5.64 -7.08
C LEU A 126 -21.15 4.58 -6.73
N PHE A 127 -21.28 4.17 -5.45
CA PHE A 127 -22.10 3.00 -5.09
C PHE A 127 -23.10 3.26 -3.95
N LEU A 128 -22.71 3.97 -2.89
CA LEU A 128 -23.52 4.09 -1.66
C LEU A 128 -24.19 5.46 -1.46
N GLY A 129 -23.85 6.46 -2.27
CA GLY A 129 -24.31 7.84 -2.12
C GLY A 129 -23.51 8.66 -1.09
N LYS A 130 -23.53 9.99 -1.24
CA LYS A 130 -22.70 10.94 -0.47
C LYS A 130 -22.96 10.90 1.05
N ALA A 131 -24.18 10.58 1.47
CA ALA A 131 -24.54 10.50 2.89
C ALA A 131 -23.76 9.40 3.64
N SER A 132 -23.29 8.36 2.94
CA SER A 132 -22.49 7.29 3.55
C SER A 132 -21.09 7.76 3.99
N LEU A 133 -20.58 8.86 3.42
CA LEU A 133 -19.23 9.35 3.68
C LEU A 133 -19.04 9.75 5.14
N SER A 134 -19.98 10.50 5.72
CA SER A 134 -19.88 10.96 7.12
C SER A 134 -19.92 9.82 8.13
N PHE A 135 -20.55 8.69 7.79
CA PHE A 135 -20.63 7.51 8.66
C PHE A 135 -19.45 6.55 8.47
N LEU A 136 -18.96 6.38 7.25
CA LEU A 136 -17.86 5.46 6.94
C LEU A 136 -16.48 6.06 7.22
N LEU A 137 -16.29 7.36 6.99
CA LEU A 137 -14.96 7.97 7.08
C LEU A 137 -14.36 7.91 8.50
N PRO A 138 -15.08 8.30 9.58
CA PRO A 138 -14.48 8.31 10.92
C PRO A 138 -13.95 6.95 11.40
N PRO A 139 -14.70 5.83 11.34
CA PRO A 139 -14.18 4.54 11.79
C PRO A 139 -13.05 4.03 10.89
N PHE A 140 -13.11 4.27 9.59
CA PHE A 140 -12.06 3.84 8.65
C PHE A 140 -10.75 4.59 8.87
N VAL A 141 -10.80 5.91 9.12
CA VAL A 141 -9.63 6.74 9.45
C VAL A 141 -8.96 6.27 10.74
N LEU A 142 -9.73 6.00 11.80
CA LEU A 142 -9.17 5.49 13.05
C LEU A 142 -8.48 4.13 12.86
N LEU A 143 -9.06 3.26 12.03
CA LEU A 143 -8.47 1.95 11.70
C LEU A 143 -7.26 2.08 10.77
N SER A 144 -7.23 3.06 9.86
CA SER A 144 -6.07 3.30 9.01
C SER A 144 -4.87 3.86 9.77
N LEU A 145 -5.08 4.59 10.87
CA LEU A 145 -4.00 4.98 11.77
C LEU A 145 -3.31 3.76 12.39
N VAL A 146 -4.09 2.79 12.88
CA VAL A 146 -3.56 1.57 13.50
C VAL A 146 -2.84 0.70 12.46
N THR A 147 -3.50 0.42 11.33
CA THR A 147 -2.91 -0.40 10.27
C THR A 147 -1.69 0.28 9.62
N GLY A 148 -1.73 1.59 9.43
CA GLY A 148 -0.61 2.40 8.93
C GLY A 148 0.58 2.40 9.89
N SER A 149 0.32 2.43 11.20
CA SER A 149 1.34 2.31 12.25
C SER A 149 2.02 0.93 12.21
N ILE A 150 1.23 -0.15 12.16
CA ILE A 150 1.74 -1.53 12.07
C ILE A 150 2.58 -1.72 10.80
N THR A 151 2.07 -1.23 9.67
CA THR A 151 2.76 -1.28 8.37
C THR A 151 4.09 -0.52 8.43
N GLY A 152 4.11 0.66 9.04
CA GLY A 152 5.29 1.51 9.16
C GLY A 152 6.37 0.92 10.04
N ILE A 153 5.98 0.37 11.21
CA ILE A 153 6.89 -0.35 12.10
C ILE A 153 7.46 -1.57 11.37
N SER A 154 6.62 -2.35 10.71
CA SER A 154 7.05 -3.55 9.97
C SER A 154 8.05 -3.20 8.86
N ALA A 155 7.76 -2.13 8.10
CA ALA A 155 8.65 -1.63 7.06
C ALA A 155 9.99 -1.17 7.63
N TYR A 156 10.00 -0.47 8.77
CA TYR A 156 11.22 -0.05 9.45
C TYR A 156 12.10 -1.23 9.89
N TRP A 157 11.50 -2.25 10.50
CA TRP A 157 12.21 -3.48 10.90
C TRP A 157 12.79 -4.24 9.70
N LEU A 158 12.03 -4.33 8.60
CA LEU A 158 12.51 -4.95 7.37
C LEU A 158 13.64 -4.14 6.72
N TYR A 159 13.49 -2.82 6.67
CA TYR A 159 14.46 -1.91 6.06
C TYR A 159 15.82 -2.02 6.75
N THR A 160 15.85 -1.89 8.09
CA THR A 160 17.08 -1.99 8.89
C THR A 160 17.75 -3.35 8.79
N LYS A 161 16.98 -4.43 8.70
CA LYS A 161 17.52 -5.80 8.58
C LYS A 161 18.04 -6.12 7.17
N LEU A 162 17.49 -5.47 6.14
CA LEU A 162 17.98 -5.58 4.77
C LEU A 162 19.30 -4.82 4.58
N GLU A 163 19.43 -3.59 5.09
CA GLU A 163 20.70 -2.85 5.06
C GLU A 163 21.83 -3.62 5.77
N ARG A 164 21.53 -4.18 6.95
CA ARG A 164 22.52 -4.94 7.74
C ARG A 164 22.99 -6.25 7.08
N LYS A 165 22.29 -6.75 6.06
CA LYS A 165 22.71 -7.93 5.28
C LYS A 165 23.48 -7.58 4.02
N VAL A 166 23.35 -6.34 3.52
CA VAL A 166 24.08 -5.87 2.34
C VAL A 166 25.50 -5.42 2.69
N GLU A 167 25.76 -4.97 3.93
CA GLU A 167 27.11 -4.63 4.40
C GLU A 167 27.99 -5.83 4.80
N VAL A 168 27.44 -7.05 4.85
CA VAL A 168 28.17 -8.28 5.25
C VAL A 168 28.51 -9.17 4.04
N ALA A 169 28.43 -8.62 2.83
CA ALA A 169 28.77 -9.32 1.58
C ALA A 169 30.01 -8.70 0.91
#